data_AF-A0A4P7N0P9-F1
#
_entry.id   AF-A0A4P7N0P9-F1
#
_cell.length_a   1.000
_cell.length_b   1.000
_cell.length_c   1.000
_cell.angle_alpha   90.00
_cell.angle_beta   90.00
_cell.angle_gamma   90.00
#
_symmetry.space_group_name_H-M   'P 1'
#
loop_
_entity.id
_entity.type
_entity.pdbx_description
1 polymer ?
#
loop_
_entity_poly.entity_id
_entity_poly.type
_entity_poly.pdbx_seq_one_letter_code
_entity_poly.pdbx_strand_id
1 'polypeptide(L)'
;MEMSITSGLKECCKSSATVVGPGAAVLIHTHSQNAGVLIYKSKDSISIKSFELFPLNSAVIKSPGRLRRYFPGPAMAINLKTFCNKKFRTCFAALLHKLCHQRTPDTCPLVKKAGQSHEEPRNTLDPIYVTEFISAFLGPVAKQVQNAPGVWKNTRSEVMWNNSFIPWRRSPLWLLIRVTLQFLFVHEAPSAFNGISFYKLLMLFFTALLFEKALNYCLPNEIIEVIRSKVVRRKHKLTALYGQNNKVTSFADKIITEAAQKLILRQSNFIKHNTPVNILPRLRSFNYTSDSVYRLEELNNFIGLISQRKLNSYETNSNQFTEMASFD
;
A
#
# COMPACT_ATOMS: atom_id res chain seq x y z
N MET A 1 18.68 -2.25 21.57
CA MET A 1 17.27 -1.89 21.30
C MET A 1 16.47 -1.64 22.57
N GLU A 2 16.57 -2.51 23.59
CA GLU A 2 15.86 -2.34 24.88
C GLU A 2 16.07 -0.99 25.57
N MET A 3 17.31 -0.50 25.62
CA MET A 3 17.62 0.82 26.18
C MET A 3 16.94 1.97 25.42
N SER A 4 16.80 1.85 24.09
CA SER A 4 16.11 2.83 23.25
C SER A 4 14.60 2.81 23.49
N ILE A 5 13.99 1.62 23.61
CA ILE A 5 12.58 1.48 24.00
C ILE A 5 12.36 2.10 25.38
N THR A 6 13.19 1.74 26.36
CA THR A 6 13.11 2.27 27.72
C THR A 6 13.25 3.79 27.75
N SER A 7 14.15 4.36 26.95
CA SER A 7 14.32 5.80 26.82
C SER A 7 13.08 6.46 26.23
N GLY A 8 12.54 5.92 25.13
CA GLY A 8 11.32 6.43 24.51
C GLY A 8 10.13 6.41 25.46
N LEU A 9 9.92 5.31 26.19
CA LEU A 9 8.83 5.22 27.18
C LEU A 9 8.99 6.24 28.33
N LYS A 10 10.24 6.53 28.74
CA LYS A 10 10.51 7.59 29.72
C LYS A 10 10.19 8.97 29.15
N GLU A 11 10.46 9.21 27.88
CA GLU A 11 10.16 10.48 27.21
C GLU A 11 8.65 10.74 27.11
N CYS A 12 7.85 9.71 26.83
CA CYS A 12 6.37 9.78 26.92
C CYS A 12 5.86 10.25 28.28
N CYS A 13 6.62 10.02 29.36
CA CYS A 13 6.26 10.48 30.71
C CYS A 13 6.64 11.95 30.94
N LYS A 14 7.71 12.42 30.29
CA LYS A 14 8.34 13.72 30.53
C LYS A 14 7.75 14.86 29.72
N SER A 15 7.16 14.59 28.54
CA SER A 15 6.57 15.65 27.73
C SER A 15 5.45 16.34 28.52
N SER A 16 5.72 17.52 29.10
CA SER A 16 4.73 18.26 29.88
C SER A 16 3.61 18.77 28.96
N ALA A 17 2.43 18.99 29.52
CA ALA A 17 1.33 19.66 28.82
C ALA A 17 1.61 21.16 28.52
N THR A 18 2.76 21.68 28.94
CA THR A 18 3.17 23.09 28.79
C THR A 18 4.12 23.36 27.63
N VAL A 19 4.64 22.33 26.94
CA VAL A 19 5.35 22.51 25.68
C VAL A 19 4.33 22.35 24.55
N VAL A 20 4.03 23.45 23.87
CA VAL A 20 3.31 23.43 22.58
C VAL A 20 4.21 22.74 21.56
N GLY A 21 4.09 21.42 21.48
CA GLY A 21 4.86 20.55 20.60
C GLY A 21 4.19 19.18 20.53
N PRO A 22 4.42 18.40 19.46
CA PRO A 22 3.75 17.11 19.27
C PRO A 22 4.01 16.23 20.49
N GLY A 23 2.94 15.72 21.10
CA GLY A 23 3.03 14.83 22.27
C GLY A 23 4.03 13.70 22.01
N ALA A 24 4.88 13.38 22.99
CA ALA A 24 5.92 12.37 22.81
C ALA A 24 5.28 11.03 22.36
N ALA A 25 5.64 10.61 21.14
CA ALA A 25 5.14 9.42 20.49
C ALA A 25 6.30 8.46 20.20
N VAL A 26 6.12 7.20 20.58
CA VAL A 26 7.07 6.12 20.39
C VAL A 26 6.46 5.11 19.44
N LEU A 27 7.17 4.84 18.35
CA LEU A 27 6.79 3.87 17.35
C LEU A 27 7.72 2.66 17.40
N ILE A 28 7.14 1.48 17.59
CA ILE A 28 7.89 0.22 17.73
C ILE A 28 7.44 -0.72 16.62
N HIS A 29 8.40 -1.22 15.84
CA HIS A 29 8.16 -2.23 14.81
C HIS A 29 8.55 -3.61 15.36
N THR A 30 7.55 -4.41 15.71
CA THR A 30 7.73 -5.80 16.19
C THR A 30 7.77 -6.74 14.99
N HIS A 31 8.87 -6.68 14.24
CA HIS A 31 9.02 -7.41 12.97
C HIS A 31 8.84 -8.93 13.12
N SER A 32 9.32 -9.51 14.22
CA SER A 32 9.19 -10.94 14.56
C SER A 32 7.75 -11.39 14.81
N GLN A 33 6.81 -10.45 14.89
CA GLN A 33 5.41 -10.67 15.26
C GLN A 33 4.45 -10.12 14.19
N ASN A 34 4.95 -9.73 13.01
CA ASN A 34 4.12 -9.12 11.96
C ASN A 34 3.29 -7.90 12.45
N ALA A 35 3.84 -7.12 13.37
CA ALA A 35 3.06 -6.06 14.01
C ALA A 35 3.85 -4.77 14.27
N GLY A 36 3.12 -3.75 14.70
CA GLY A 36 3.67 -2.51 15.22
C GLY A 36 2.88 -2.02 16.42
N VAL A 37 3.53 -1.21 17.26
CA VAL A 37 2.93 -0.57 18.42
C VAL A 37 3.21 0.93 18.36
N LEU A 38 2.17 1.74 18.51
CA LEU A 38 2.27 3.20 18.68
C LEU A 38 1.85 3.54 20.10
N ILE A 39 2.75 4.16 20.84
CA ILE A 39 2.52 4.65 22.19
C ILE A 39 2.61 6.16 22.10
N TYR A 40 1.57 6.88 22.49
CA TYR A 40 1.60 8.33 22.49
C TYR A 40 0.87 8.90 23.69
N LYS A 41 1.36 10.05 24.16
CA LYS A 41 0.71 10.78 25.23
C LYS A 41 -0.48 11.57 24.70
N SER A 42 -1.64 11.36 25.30
CA SER A 42 -2.78 12.27 25.25
C SER A 42 -2.87 13.04 26.59
N LYS A 43 -3.79 13.99 26.73
CA LYS A 43 -3.85 14.96 27.86
C LYS A 43 -3.50 14.33 29.21
N ASP A 44 -4.31 13.37 29.68
CA ASP A 44 -4.16 12.73 30.99
C ASP A 44 -3.94 11.20 30.92
N SER A 45 -3.72 10.67 29.71
CA SER A 45 -3.56 9.23 29.48
C SER A 45 -2.52 8.93 28.41
N ILE A 46 -1.97 7.72 28.45
CA ILE A 46 -1.16 7.18 27.37
C ILE A 46 -2.04 6.26 26.54
N SER A 47 -2.04 6.49 25.23
CA SER A 47 -2.72 5.63 24.26
C SER A 47 -1.71 4.67 23.66
N ILE A 48 -2.05 3.38 23.67
CA ILE A 48 -1.26 2.29 23.12
C ILE A 48 -2.09 1.64 22.01
N LYS A 49 -1.61 1.71 20.77
CA LYS A 49 -2.29 1.19 19.58
C LYS A 49 -1.45 0.10 18.94
N SER A 50 -2.06 -1.04 18.64
CA SER A 50 -1.42 -2.16 17.95
C SER A 50 -1.87 -2.24 16.48
N PHE A 51 -0.97 -2.67 15.60
CA PHE A 51 -1.20 -2.78 14.17
C PHE A 51 -0.69 -4.12 13.64
N GLU A 52 -1.51 -4.87 12.92
CA GLU A 52 -1.04 -5.96 12.05
C GLU A 52 -0.42 -5.34 10.79
N LEU A 53 0.78 -5.72 10.36
CA LEU A 53 1.45 -5.05 9.24
C LEU A 53 1.28 -5.75 7.90
N PHE A 54 1.33 -7.08 7.87
CA PHE A 54 1.03 -7.87 6.68
C PHE A 54 -0.26 -8.66 6.84
N PRO A 55 -1.13 -8.64 5.82
CA PRO A 55 -2.31 -9.50 5.79
C PRO A 55 -1.93 -10.93 5.37
N LEU A 56 -2.76 -11.90 5.76
CA LEU A 56 -2.67 -13.28 5.25
C LEU A 56 -2.68 -13.34 3.72
N ASN A 57 -1.92 -14.28 3.16
CA ASN A 57 -1.86 -14.49 1.70
C ASN A 57 -3.25 -14.78 1.11
N SER A 58 -4.12 -15.50 1.83
CA SER A 58 -5.49 -15.78 1.41
C SER A 58 -6.33 -14.51 1.25
N ALA A 59 -6.17 -13.52 2.13
CA ALA A 59 -6.84 -12.22 2.03
C ALA A 59 -6.32 -11.41 0.84
N VAL A 60 -5.03 -11.53 0.51
CA VAL A 60 -4.44 -10.90 -0.68
C VAL A 60 -5.01 -11.53 -1.96
N ILE A 61 -5.04 -12.86 -2.06
CA ILE A 61 -5.54 -13.59 -3.23
C ILE A 61 -7.04 -13.31 -3.48
N LYS A 62 -7.84 -13.29 -2.42
CA LYS A 62 -9.29 -13.03 -2.52
C LYS A 62 -9.63 -11.59 -2.93
N SER A 63 -8.68 -10.65 -2.82
CA SER A 63 -8.92 -9.25 -3.16
C SER A 63 -8.76 -9.05 -4.67
N PRO A 64 -9.79 -8.60 -5.42
CA PRO A 64 -9.70 -8.35 -6.87
C PRO A 64 -8.77 -7.18 -7.23
N GLY A 65 -8.30 -6.44 -6.22
CA GLY A 65 -7.36 -5.35 -6.40
C GLY A 65 -6.62 -5.02 -5.11
N ARG A 66 -6.60 -3.74 -4.73
CA ARG A 66 -5.91 -3.31 -3.51
C ARG A 66 -6.69 -3.73 -2.28
N LEU A 67 -6.06 -4.48 -1.39
CA LEU A 67 -6.66 -4.85 -0.11
C LEU A 67 -6.80 -3.61 0.78
N ARG A 68 -8.04 -3.25 1.07
CA ARG A 68 -8.39 -2.14 1.96
C ARG A 68 -8.38 -2.64 3.40
N ARG A 69 -7.57 -2.00 4.26
CA ARG A 69 -7.36 -2.38 5.66
C ARG A 69 -7.62 -1.19 6.57
N TYR A 70 -8.17 -1.47 7.75
CA TYR A 70 -8.44 -0.48 8.79
C TYR A 70 -7.37 -0.56 9.88
N PHE A 71 -6.97 0.60 10.38
CA PHE A 71 -5.97 0.72 11.44
C PHE A 71 -6.45 1.74 12.48
N PRO A 72 -6.05 1.65 13.76
CA PRO A 72 -5.35 0.51 14.35
C PRO A 72 -6.24 -0.73 14.40
N GLY A 73 -5.67 -1.85 14.84
CA GLY A 73 -6.48 -2.95 15.36
C GLY A 73 -6.93 -2.60 16.78
N PRO A 74 -6.37 -3.23 17.82
CA PRO A 74 -6.65 -2.87 19.21
C PRO A 74 -6.05 -1.52 19.65
N ALA A 75 -6.75 -0.83 20.53
CA ALA A 75 -6.29 0.40 21.18
C ALA A 75 -6.65 0.39 22.67
N MET A 76 -5.65 0.71 23.51
CA MET A 76 -5.75 0.73 24.97
C MET A 76 -5.37 2.12 25.50
N ALA A 77 -6.03 2.57 26.55
CA ALA A 77 -5.71 3.81 27.26
C ALA A 77 -5.34 3.51 28.71
N ILE A 78 -4.14 3.94 29.14
CA ILE A 78 -3.64 3.78 30.50
C ILE A 78 -3.49 5.15 31.16
N ASN A 79 -3.81 5.24 32.45
CA ASN A 79 -3.62 6.47 33.22
C ASN A 79 -2.13 6.86 33.25
N LEU A 80 -1.84 8.15 33.09
CA LEU A 80 -0.47 8.65 33.06
C LEU A 80 0.32 8.28 34.34
N LYS A 81 -0.29 8.34 35.53
CA LYS A 81 0.37 7.98 36.80
C LYS A 81 0.81 6.51 36.80
N THR A 82 -0.06 5.61 36.36
CA THR A 82 0.22 4.18 36.28
C THR A 82 1.31 3.89 35.26
N PHE A 83 1.23 4.48 34.07
CA PHE A 83 2.28 4.35 33.06
C PHE A 83 3.62 4.96 33.53
N CYS A 84 3.58 6.03 34.32
CA CYS A 84 4.76 6.68 34.88
C CYS A 84 5.46 5.85 35.97
N ASN A 85 4.87 4.74 36.43
CA ASN A 85 5.51 3.84 37.37
C ASN A 85 6.76 3.20 36.73
N LYS A 86 7.92 3.35 37.40
CA LYS A 86 9.20 2.85 36.90
C LYS A 86 9.21 1.33 36.69
N LYS A 87 8.64 0.56 37.63
CA LYS A 87 8.59 -0.91 37.55
C LYS A 87 7.74 -1.35 36.36
N PHE A 88 6.57 -0.74 36.18
CA PHE A 88 5.71 -1.01 35.03
C PHE A 88 6.43 -0.75 33.70
N ARG A 89 7.06 0.42 33.53
CA ARG A 89 7.77 0.73 32.28
C ARG A 89 8.93 -0.22 32.00
N THR A 90 9.69 -0.61 33.01
CA THR A 90 10.78 -1.57 32.84
C THR A 90 10.24 -2.92 32.37
N CYS A 91 9.18 -3.42 33.01
CA CYS A 91 8.53 -4.68 32.60
C CYS A 91 7.96 -4.58 31.18
N PHE A 92 7.25 -3.49 30.86
CA PHE A 92 6.66 -3.29 29.55
C PHE A 92 7.71 -3.11 28.44
N ALA A 93 8.81 -2.41 28.72
CA ALA A 93 9.94 -2.28 27.80
C ALA A 93 10.58 -3.64 27.51
N ALA A 94 10.81 -4.46 28.54
CA ALA A 94 11.36 -5.81 28.40
C ALA A 94 10.42 -6.71 27.58
N LEU A 95 9.10 -6.63 27.82
CA LEU A 95 8.10 -7.34 27.03
C LEU A 95 8.17 -6.94 25.55
N LEU A 96 8.12 -5.64 25.25
CA LEU A 96 8.20 -5.13 23.87
C LEU A 96 9.52 -5.52 23.21
N HIS A 97 10.63 -5.46 23.95
CA HIS A 97 11.94 -5.88 23.47
C HIS A 97 11.95 -7.37 23.09
N LYS A 98 11.36 -8.22 23.94
CA LYS A 98 11.23 -9.66 23.68
C LYS A 98 10.40 -9.93 22.43
N LEU A 99 9.25 -9.27 22.28
CA LEU A 99 8.39 -9.36 21.09
C LEU A 99 9.05 -8.83 19.82
N CYS A 100 10.04 -7.93 19.91
CA CYS A 100 10.78 -7.51 18.73
C CYS A 100 11.72 -8.60 18.19
N HIS A 101 12.30 -9.44 19.04
CA HIS A 101 13.39 -10.36 18.66
C HIS A 101 12.99 -11.83 18.64
N GLN A 102 11.99 -12.21 19.43
CA GLN A 102 11.58 -13.59 19.54
C GLN A 102 10.40 -13.85 18.64
N ARG A 103 10.54 -14.87 17.79
CA ARG A 103 9.39 -15.51 17.15
C ARG A 103 8.64 -16.30 18.22
N THR A 104 7.33 -16.23 18.19
CA THR A 104 6.47 -16.91 19.15
C THR A 104 5.94 -18.21 18.53
N PRO A 105 5.88 -19.29 19.31
CA PRO A 105 5.33 -20.56 18.83
C PRO A 105 3.88 -20.38 18.40
N ASP A 106 3.41 -21.26 17.53
CA ASP A 106 2.00 -21.36 17.11
C ASP A 106 1.42 -20.12 16.41
N THR A 107 2.26 -19.17 15.99
CA THR A 107 1.84 -17.99 15.22
C THR A 107 1.97 -18.17 13.71
N CYS A 108 2.72 -19.16 13.25
CA CYS A 108 2.85 -19.45 11.83
C CYS A 108 1.66 -20.30 11.37
N PRO A 109 0.90 -19.87 10.34
CA PRO A 109 -0.15 -20.69 9.77
C PRO A 109 0.38 -22.05 9.34
N LEU A 110 -0.42 -23.11 9.53
CA LEU A 110 -0.05 -24.46 9.14
C LEU A 110 -0.61 -24.81 7.76
N VAL A 111 0.09 -25.70 7.05
CA VAL A 111 -0.33 -26.29 5.78
C VAL A 111 -0.19 -27.81 5.86
N LYS A 112 -1.14 -28.53 5.27
CA LYS A 112 -1.03 -29.99 5.14
C LYS A 112 -0.15 -30.35 3.94
N LYS A 113 0.88 -31.16 4.16
CA LYS A 113 1.75 -31.75 3.13
C LYS A 113 1.91 -33.23 3.42
N ALA A 114 1.65 -34.08 2.42
CA ALA A 114 1.72 -35.54 2.57
C ALA A 114 0.98 -36.08 3.82
N GLY A 115 -0.19 -35.51 4.14
CA GLY A 115 -0.99 -35.89 5.31
C GLY A 115 -0.54 -35.29 6.65
N GLN A 116 0.63 -34.65 6.73
CA GLN A 116 1.16 -34.03 7.95
C GLN A 116 1.02 -32.50 7.93
N SER A 117 0.87 -31.90 9.10
CA SER A 117 0.81 -30.44 9.26
C SER A 117 2.21 -29.86 9.45
N HIS A 118 2.56 -28.87 8.63
CA HIS A 118 3.83 -28.15 8.72
C HIS A 118 3.59 -26.65 8.78
N GLU A 119 4.49 -25.89 9.40
CA GLU A 119 4.48 -24.44 9.28
C GLU A 119 4.53 -24.02 7.81
N GLU A 120 3.75 -22.99 7.48
CA GLU A 120 3.70 -22.36 6.17
C GLU A 120 4.48 -21.03 6.21
N PRO A 121 5.83 -21.07 6.10
CA PRO A 121 6.68 -19.89 6.25
C PRO A 121 6.43 -18.83 5.17
N ARG A 122 5.77 -19.19 4.07
CA ARG A 122 5.42 -18.25 2.99
C ARG A 122 4.24 -17.36 3.38
N ASN A 123 3.45 -17.76 4.38
CA ASN A 123 2.35 -16.94 4.89
C ASN A 123 2.86 -15.88 5.88
N THR A 124 1.96 -15.11 6.47
CA THR A 124 2.28 -14.11 7.49
C THR A 124 2.06 -14.68 8.88
N LEU A 125 2.89 -14.26 9.84
CA LEU A 125 2.67 -14.59 11.24
C LEU A 125 1.40 -13.92 11.75
N ASP A 126 0.66 -14.64 12.57
CA ASP A 126 -0.44 -14.09 13.36
C ASP A 126 0.12 -13.07 14.37
N PRO A 127 -0.34 -11.81 14.35
CA PRO A 127 0.12 -10.78 15.28
C PRO A 127 -0.37 -10.95 16.73
N ILE A 128 -0.99 -12.09 17.07
CA ILE A 128 -1.72 -12.32 18.32
C ILE A 128 -1.02 -11.86 19.60
N TYR A 129 0.32 -12.01 19.66
CA TYR A 129 1.10 -11.60 20.82
C TYR A 129 1.27 -10.09 20.98
N VAL A 130 0.97 -9.31 19.94
CA VAL A 130 1.02 -7.85 19.94
C VAL A 130 -0.39 -7.25 19.95
N THR A 131 -1.36 -7.89 19.31
CA THR A 131 -2.74 -7.40 19.25
C THR A 131 -3.56 -7.84 20.48
N GLU A 132 -3.59 -9.12 20.83
CA GLU A 132 -4.42 -9.68 21.90
C GLU A 132 -3.64 -9.80 23.21
N PHE A 133 -2.44 -10.38 23.19
CA PHE A 133 -1.67 -10.59 24.41
C PHE A 133 -1.27 -9.28 25.09
N ILE A 134 -0.82 -8.26 24.35
CA ILE A 134 -0.52 -6.94 24.95
C ILE A 134 -1.80 -6.33 25.54
N SER A 135 -2.94 -6.44 24.84
CA SER A 135 -4.23 -5.98 25.36
C SER A 135 -4.60 -6.68 26.67
N ALA A 136 -4.42 -8.01 26.75
CA ALA A 136 -4.65 -8.80 27.96
C ALA A 136 -3.68 -8.44 29.09
N PHE A 137 -2.38 -8.31 28.79
CA PHE A 137 -1.35 -7.88 29.73
C PHE A 137 -1.65 -6.50 30.32
N LEU A 138 -2.15 -5.57 29.50
CA LEU A 138 -2.51 -4.23 29.93
C LEU A 138 -3.89 -4.14 30.60
N GLY A 139 -4.76 -5.13 30.41
CA GLY A 139 -6.14 -5.13 30.89
C GLY A 139 -6.34 -4.73 32.38
N PRO A 140 -5.50 -5.19 33.33
CA PRO A 140 -5.62 -4.80 34.73
C PRO A 140 -5.37 -3.31 35.01
N VAL A 141 -4.65 -2.61 34.13
CA VAL A 141 -4.20 -1.22 34.34
C VAL A 141 -4.68 -0.23 33.27
N ALA A 142 -5.27 -0.73 32.20
CA ALA A 142 -5.68 0.04 31.03
C ALA A 142 -7.12 -0.31 30.63
N LYS A 143 -7.80 0.64 29.97
CA LYS A 143 -9.13 0.43 29.40
C LYS A 143 -9.04 0.32 27.89
N GLN A 144 -9.81 -0.57 27.30
CA GLN A 144 -9.95 -0.63 25.86
C GLN A 144 -10.67 0.63 25.35
N VAL A 145 -10.10 1.27 24.32
CA VAL A 145 -10.69 2.45 23.69
C VAL A 145 -11.78 1.97 22.73
N GLN A 146 -13.04 2.13 23.13
CA GLN A 146 -14.17 1.86 22.25
C GLN A 146 -14.19 2.89 21.11
N ASN A 147 -14.42 2.43 19.87
CA ASN A 147 -14.53 3.26 18.67
C ASN A 147 -13.33 4.21 18.46
N ALA A 148 -12.11 3.71 18.70
CA ALA A 148 -10.90 4.49 18.44
C ALA A 148 -10.91 4.99 16.97
N PRO A 149 -10.76 6.32 16.73
CA PRO A 149 -10.76 6.84 15.37
C PRO A 149 -9.60 6.19 14.61
N GLY A 150 -9.93 5.64 13.44
CA GLY A 150 -9.01 4.87 12.62
C GLY A 150 -8.79 5.45 11.23
N VAL A 151 -7.88 4.82 10.50
CA VAL A 151 -7.48 5.20 9.15
C VAL A 151 -7.60 4.02 8.21
N TRP A 152 -8.21 4.24 7.06
CA TRP A 152 -8.24 3.28 5.97
C TRP A 152 -6.98 3.41 5.12
N LYS A 153 -6.31 2.29 4.86
CA LYS A 153 -5.20 2.22 3.90
C LYS A 153 -5.45 1.12 2.88
N ASN A 154 -5.16 1.43 1.63
CA ASN A 154 -5.10 0.43 0.56
C ASN A 154 -3.68 -0.11 0.49
N THR A 155 -3.53 -1.39 0.81
CA THR A 155 -2.27 -2.14 0.77
C THR A 155 -2.18 -2.95 -0.52
N ARG A 156 -0.96 -3.15 -1.02
CA ARG A 156 -0.68 -3.97 -2.20
C ARG A 156 0.42 -4.96 -1.83
N SER A 157 0.11 -6.23 -2.04
CA SER A 157 1.01 -7.38 -1.93
C SER A 157 0.66 -8.30 -3.09
N GLU A 158 1.62 -9.10 -3.53
CA GLU A 158 1.45 -10.02 -4.66
C GLU A 158 1.92 -11.40 -4.22
N VAL A 159 0.99 -12.37 -4.24
CA VAL A 159 1.30 -13.77 -3.93
C VAL A 159 1.62 -14.45 -5.24
N MET A 160 2.91 -14.54 -5.55
CA MET A 160 3.42 -15.20 -6.74
C MET A 160 3.74 -16.66 -6.40
N TRP A 161 3.38 -17.58 -7.29
CA TRP A 161 3.70 -19.00 -7.16
C TRP A 161 4.83 -19.43 -8.10
N ASN A 162 4.83 -18.93 -9.34
CA ASN A 162 5.81 -19.31 -10.35
C ASN A 162 7.19 -18.73 -10.01
N ASN A 163 8.20 -19.60 -9.85
CA ASN A 163 9.59 -19.25 -9.51
C ASN A 163 9.72 -18.25 -8.35
N SER A 164 8.84 -18.34 -7.35
CA SER A 164 8.82 -17.43 -6.20
C SER A 164 8.57 -18.20 -4.91
N PHE A 165 9.58 -18.27 -4.04
CA PHE A 165 9.43 -18.91 -2.73
C PHE A 165 8.65 -18.02 -1.75
N ILE A 166 8.92 -16.70 -1.71
CA ILE A 166 8.28 -15.75 -0.80
C ILE A 166 7.42 -14.76 -1.60
N PRO A 167 6.16 -14.50 -1.20
CA PRO A 167 5.33 -13.47 -1.80
C PRO A 167 6.00 -12.11 -1.83
N TRP A 168 5.80 -11.35 -2.89
CA TRP A 168 6.26 -9.98 -2.93
C TRP A 168 5.40 -9.09 -2.03
N ARG A 169 6.05 -8.38 -1.10
CA ARG A 169 5.40 -7.51 -0.11
C ARG A 169 6.07 -6.15 -0.08
N ARG A 170 5.26 -5.09 0.11
CA ARG A 170 5.78 -3.74 0.39
C ARG A 170 6.33 -3.68 1.81
N SER A 171 7.27 -2.77 2.07
CA SER A 171 7.85 -2.61 3.41
C SER A 171 6.79 -2.40 4.50
N PRO A 172 6.77 -3.24 5.56
CA PRO A 172 5.81 -3.14 6.66
C PRO A 172 6.11 -1.92 7.54
N LEU A 173 7.39 -1.62 7.76
CA LEU A 173 7.84 -0.41 8.46
C LEU A 173 7.31 0.85 7.76
N TRP A 174 7.33 0.89 6.42
CA TRP A 174 6.79 2.03 5.68
C TRP A 174 5.26 2.17 5.83
N LEU A 175 4.53 1.06 5.91
CA LEU A 175 3.10 1.11 6.23
C LEU A 175 2.89 1.68 7.64
N LEU A 176 3.63 1.16 8.62
CA LEU A 176 3.57 1.60 10.02
C LEU A 176 3.84 3.10 10.15
N ILE A 177 4.93 3.62 9.55
CA ILE A 177 5.25 5.05 9.53
C ILE A 177 4.10 5.87 8.94
N ARG A 178 3.55 5.47 7.79
CA ARG A 178 2.46 6.20 7.12
C ARG A 178 1.14 6.18 7.88
N VAL A 179 0.87 5.13 8.64
CA VAL A 179 -0.32 5.02 9.49
C VAL A 179 -0.12 5.94 10.71
N THR A 180 1.02 5.83 11.38
CA THR A 180 1.36 6.66 12.54
C THR A 180 1.39 8.15 12.21
N LEU A 181 2.04 8.57 11.13
CA LEU A 181 2.05 9.98 10.72
C LEU A 181 0.62 10.52 10.53
N GLN A 182 -0.25 9.77 9.87
CA GLN A 182 -1.63 10.20 9.69
C GLN A 182 -2.36 10.30 11.03
N PHE A 183 -2.13 9.37 11.97
CA PHE A 183 -2.71 9.46 13.31
C PHE A 183 -2.27 10.70 14.06
N LEU A 184 -0.96 10.95 14.08
CA LEU A 184 -0.41 12.09 14.80
C LEU A 184 -0.94 13.41 14.21
N PHE A 185 -0.98 13.56 12.88
CA PHE A 185 -1.54 14.77 12.28
C PHE A 185 -3.04 14.95 12.56
N VAL A 186 -3.83 13.88 12.55
CA VAL A 186 -5.26 13.96 12.88
C VAL A 186 -5.49 14.29 14.36
N HIS A 187 -4.60 13.83 15.24
CA HIS A 187 -4.67 14.09 16.68
C HIS A 187 -4.28 15.52 17.03
N GLU A 188 -3.19 16.04 16.45
CA GLU A 188 -2.65 17.36 16.78
C GLU A 188 -3.37 18.50 16.06
N ALA A 189 -4.06 18.22 14.95
CA ALA A 189 -4.74 19.25 14.18
C ALA A 189 -6.05 19.73 14.85
N PRO A 190 -6.46 20.99 14.63
CA PRO A 190 -7.74 21.50 15.16
C PRO A 190 -8.98 20.72 14.67
N SER A 191 -8.86 20.04 13.53
CA SER A 191 -9.89 19.18 12.98
C SER A 191 -9.28 18.00 12.25
N ALA A 192 -10.01 16.88 12.19
CA ALA A 192 -9.58 15.70 11.45
C ALA A 192 -9.35 16.01 9.94
N PHE A 193 -10.16 16.91 9.37
CA PHE A 193 -10.00 17.35 7.99
C PHE A 193 -8.64 18.02 7.76
N ASN A 194 -8.26 18.94 8.64
CA ASN A 194 -6.97 19.63 8.57
C ASN A 194 -5.82 18.64 8.71
N GLY A 195 -5.88 17.73 9.70
CA GLY A 195 -4.85 16.71 9.89
C GLY A 195 -4.68 15.78 8.67
N ILE A 196 -5.79 15.37 8.05
CA ILE A 196 -5.75 14.57 6.82
C ILE A 196 -5.15 15.37 5.66
N SER A 197 -5.50 16.65 5.52
CA SER A 197 -4.94 17.54 4.49
C SER A 197 -3.42 17.69 4.66
N PHE A 198 -2.96 17.99 5.88
CA PHE A 198 -1.53 18.10 6.20
C PHE A 198 -0.78 16.81 5.91
N TYR A 199 -1.28 15.67 6.37
CA TYR A 199 -0.68 14.37 6.05
C TYR A 199 -0.55 14.16 4.54
N LYS A 200 -1.59 14.48 3.77
CA LYS A 200 -1.58 14.29 2.33
C LYS A 200 -0.59 15.23 1.62
N LEU A 201 -0.49 16.49 2.06
CA LEU A 201 0.50 17.46 1.59
C LEU A 201 1.93 17.01 1.91
N LEU A 202 2.19 16.56 3.13
CA LEU A 202 3.49 16.00 3.51
C LEU A 202 3.87 14.84 2.59
N MET A 203 2.92 13.96 2.28
CA MET A 203 3.20 12.84 1.40
C MET A 203 3.43 13.26 -0.07
N LEU A 204 2.86 14.38 -0.54
CA LEU A 204 3.19 14.98 -1.83
C LEU A 204 4.62 15.50 -1.81
N PHE A 205 4.94 16.33 -0.81
CA PHE A 205 6.29 16.85 -0.59
C PHE A 205 7.33 15.74 -0.55
N PHE A 206 7.12 14.71 0.27
CA PHE A 206 8.02 13.57 0.40
C PHE A 206 8.22 12.83 -0.92
N THR A 207 7.15 12.62 -1.70
CA THR A 207 7.26 11.93 -3.00
C THR A 207 8.01 12.79 -4.01
N ALA A 208 7.78 14.12 -4.03
CA ALA A 208 8.49 15.05 -4.90
C ALA A 208 9.97 15.18 -4.52
N LEU A 209 10.29 15.24 -3.22
CA LEU A 209 11.66 15.29 -2.71
C LEU A 209 12.42 14.01 -3.06
N LEU A 210 11.80 12.85 -2.86
CA LEU A 210 12.40 11.59 -3.28
C LEU A 210 12.65 11.56 -4.78
N PHE A 211 11.72 12.13 -5.57
CA PHE A 211 11.87 12.21 -7.01
C PHE A 211 13.01 13.14 -7.43
N GLU A 212 13.13 14.32 -6.83
CA GLU A 212 14.27 15.24 -7.03
C GLU A 212 15.60 14.52 -6.79
N LYS A 213 15.74 13.82 -5.66
CA LYS A 213 16.96 13.03 -5.39
C LYS A 213 17.15 11.91 -6.40
N ALA A 214 16.08 11.23 -6.79
CA ALA A 214 16.10 10.16 -7.79
C ALA A 214 16.56 10.66 -9.18
N LEU A 215 16.24 11.91 -9.54
CA LEU A 215 16.69 12.51 -10.80
C LEU A 215 18.21 12.66 -10.87
N ASN A 216 18.92 12.71 -9.73
CA ASN A 216 20.39 12.75 -9.73
C ASN A 216 21.03 11.40 -10.08
N TYR A 217 20.25 10.32 -10.16
CA TYR A 217 20.75 8.99 -10.53
C TYR A 217 20.45 8.68 -12.01
N CYS A 218 21.21 7.74 -12.59
CA CYS A 218 21.00 7.23 -13.95
C CYS A 218 19.82 6.24 -14.00
N LEU A 219 18.61 6.73 -13.72
CA LEU A 219 17.40 5.92 -13.82
C LEU A 219 16.93 5.75 -15.27
N PRO A 220 16.34 4.59 -15.64
CA PRO A 220 15.68 4.40 -16.92
C PRO A 220 14.52 5.39 -17.14
N ASN A 221 14.25 5.73 -18.41
CA ASN A 221 13.21 6.69 -18.78
C ASN A 221 11.82 6.30 -18.27
N GLU A 222 11.49 5.01 -18.36
CA GLU A 222 10.21 4.47 -17.88
C GLU A 222 10.01 4.69 -16.38
N ILE A 223 11.06 4.51 -15.58
CA ILE A 223 11.00 4.70 -14.13
C ILE A 223 10.78 6.18 -13.80
N ILE A 224 11.48 7.09 -14.49
CA ILE A 224 11.30 8.54 -14.33
C ILE A 224 9.84 8.91 -14.67
N GLU A 225 9.31 8.42 -15.78
CA GLU A 225 7.93 8.72 -16.20
C GLU A 225 6.90 8.16 -15.22
N VAL A 226 7.10 6.94 -14.72
CA VAL A 226 6.23 6.35 -13.69
C VAL A 226 6.21 7.17 -12.41
N ILE A 227 7.36 7.67 -11.95
CA ILE A 227 7.44 8.52 -10.75
C ILE A 227 6.80 9.88 -11.03
N ARG A 228 7.11 10.52 -12.17
CA ARG A 228 6.50 11.80 -12.60
C ARG A 228 4.98 11.70 -12.61
N SER A 229 4.43 10.69 -13.27
CA SER A 229 3.00 10.42 -13.31
C SER A 229 2.38 10.23 -11.92
N LYS A 230 3.09 9.61 -10.97
CA LYS A 230 2.61 9.48 -9.57
C LYS A 230 2.55 10.83 -8.85
N VAL A 231 3.57 11.68 -9.03
CA VAL A 231 3.60 13.02 -8.42
C VAL A 231 2.50 13.89 -9.02
N VAL A 232 2.37 13.93 -10.35
CA VAL A 232 1.32 14.67 -11.08
C VAL A 232 -0.07 14.26 -10.61
N ARG A 233 -0.38 12.96 -10.62
CA ARG A 233 -1.69 12.44 -10.17
C ARG A 233 -1.97 12.78 -8.72
N ARG A 234 -0.96 12.74 -7.86
CA ARG A 234 -1.10 13.08 -6.44
C ARG A 234 -1.40 14.57 -6.26
N LYS A 235 -0.65 15.44 -6.94
CA LYS A 235 -0.88 16.89 -6.95
C LYS A 235 -2.30 17.21 -7.39
N HIS A 236 -2.72 16.68 -8.55
CA HIS A 236 -4.07 16.88 -9.09
C HIS A 236 -5.17 16.51 -8.10
N LYS A 237 -5.07 15.34 -7.46
CA LYS A 237 -6.05 14.90 -6.44
C LYS A 237 -6.09 15.80 -5.21
N LEU A 238 -4.97 16.41 -4.82
CA LEU A 238 -4.92 17.32 -3.67
C LEU A 238 -5.48 18.69 -4.01
N THR A 239 -5.11 19.24 -5.16
CA THR A 239 -5.65 20.52 -5.63
C THR A 239 -7.17 20.46 -5.76
N ALA A 240 -7.71 19.35 -6.29
CA ALA A 240 -9.15 19.16 -6.41
C ALA A 240 -9.90 19.07 -5.06
N LEU A 241 -9.26 18.61 -3.99
CA LEU A 241 -9.91 18.38 -2.69
C LEU A 241 -9.66 19.48 -1.65
N TYR A 242 -8.51 20.15 -1.74
CA TYR A 242 -8.03 21.06 -0.69
C TYR A 242 -7.60 22.43 -1.23
N GLY A 243 -7.76 22.67 -2.54
CA GLY A 243 -7.29 23.89 -3.20
C GLY A 243 -5.78 23.90 -3.45
N GLN A 244 -5.28 25.02 -3.97
CA GLN A 244 -3.85 25.23 -4.21
C GLN A 244 -3.13 25.56 -2.89
N ASN A 245 -2.10 24.78 -2.55
CA ASN A 245 -1.15 25.14 -1.50
C ASN A 245 0.16 25.58 -2.14
N ASN A 246 0.33 26.89 -2.29
CA ASN A 246 1.30 27.49 -3.21
C ASN A 246 2.75 27.02 -3.03
N LYS A 247 3.20 26.63 -1.84
CA LYS A 247 4.59 26.21 -1.62
C LYS A 247 4.85 24.75 -1.99
N VAL A 248 4.01 23.83 -1.53
CA VAL A 248 4.22 22.38 -1.79
C VAL A 248 3.87 22.04 -3.23
N THR A 249 2.82 22.66 -3.78
CA THR A 249 2.44 22.43 -5.18
C THR A 249 3.47 23.01 -6.14
N SER A 250 4.01 24.21 -5.88
CA SER A 250 5.08 24.78 -6.71
C SER A 250 6.38 23.98 -6.65
N PHE A 251 6.77 23.46 -5.48
CA PHE A 251 7.91 22.55 -5.38
C PHE A 251 7.68 21.30 -6.23
N ALA A 252 6.51 20.66 -6.12
CA ALA A 252 6.18 19.51 -6.96
C ALA A 252 6.22 19.87 -8.46
N ASP A 253 5.74 21.05 -8.85
CA ASP A 253 5.74 21.51 -10.24
C ASP A 253 7.13 21.75 -10.81
N LYS A 254 8.04 22.31 -10.00
CA LYS A 254 9.45 22.41 -10.36
C LYS A 254 10.02 21.03 -10.70
N ILE A 255 9.83 20.05 -9.81
CA ILE A 255 10.38 18.69 -10.02
C ILE A 255 9.73 17.97 -11.20
N ILE A 256 8.41 18.14 -11.40
CA ILE A 256 7.70 17.59 -12.56
C ILE A 256 8.28 18.16 -13.87
N THR A 257 8.56 19.46 -13.90
CA THR A 257 9.09 20.17 -15.08
C THR A 257 10.52 19.73 -15.37
N GLU A 258 11.38 19.66 -14.35
CA GLU A 258 12.75 19.18 -14.47
C GLU A 258 12.82 17.76 -15.01
N ALA A 259 11.97 16.86 -14.49
CA ALA A 259 11.88 15.50 -15.00
C ALA A 259 11.44 15.44 -16.47
N ALA A 260 10.47 16.27 -16.87
CA ALA A 260 10.00 16.34 -18.25
C ALA A 260 11.12 16.84 -19.18
N GLN A 261 11.83 17.90 -18.79
CA GLN A 261 12.98 18.41 -19.53
C GLN A 261 14.06 17.34 -19.71
N LYS A 262 14.38 16.60 -18.65
CA LYS A 262 15.36 15.50 -18.72
C LYS A 262 14.95 14.40 -19.70
N LEU A 263 13.68 14.02 -19.72
CA LEU A 263 13.15 13.03 -20.67
C LEU A 263 13.21 13.54 -22.11
N ILE A 264 12.82 14.80 -22.35
CA ILE A 264 12.89 15.44 -23.67
C ILE A 264 14.33 15.51 -24.17
N LEU A 265 15.28 15.88 -23.31
CA LEU A 265 16.71 15.89 -23.66
C LEU A 265 17.22 14.49 -24.03
N ARG A 266 16.86 13.46 -23.26
CA ARG A 266 17.24 12.08 -23.60
C ARG A 266 16.64 11.61 -24.91
N GLN A 267 15.37 11.94 -25.17
CA GLN A 267 14.69 11.59 -26.41
C GLN A 267 15.32 12.31 -27.60
N SER A 268 15.57 13.61 -27.50
CA SER A 268 16.20 14.39 -28.58
C SER A 268 17.60 13.88 -28.90
N ASN A 269 18.41 13.50 -27.90
CA ASN A 269 19.71 12.87 -28.12
C ASN A 269 19.57 11.51 -28.82
N PHE A 270 18.62 10.68 -28.39
CA PHE A 270 18.36 9.40 -29.04
C PHE A 270 17.97 9.59 -30.52
N ILE A 271 17.06 10.53 -30.82
CA ILE A 271 16.67 10.84 -32.19
C ILE A 271 17.90 11.29 -32.98
N LYS A 272 18.68 12.26 -32.51
CA LYS A 272 19.86 12.75 -33.23
C LYS A 272 20.87 11.66 -33.62
N HIS A 273 21.10 10.68 -32.76
CA HIS A 273 22.12 9.65 -32.97
C HIS A 273 21.60 8.37 -33.63
N ASN A 274 20.32 8.05 -33.45
CA ASN A 274 19.73 6.78 -33.88
C ASN A 274 18.60 6.96 -34.91
N THR A 275 18.47 8.14 -35.53
CA THR A 275 17.57 8.28 -36.68
C THR A 275 18.14 7.44 -37.83
N PRO A 276 17.46 6.37 -38.28
CA PRO A 276 17.94 5.60 -39.42
C PRO A 276 18.01 6.51 -40.64
N VAL A 277 18.99 6.25 -41.52
CA VAL A 277 19.10 6.91 -42.83
C VAL A 277 17.73 6.85 -43.50
N ASN A 278 17.26 7.99 -43.99
CA ASN A 278 15.93 8.20 -44.53
C ASN A 278 15.44 7.05 -45.42
N ILE A 279 14.69 6.09 -44.87
CA ILE A 279 14.05 4.97 -45.62
C ILE A 279 12.72 5.41 -46.22
N LEU A 280 12.29 6.67 -45.98
CA LEU A 280 11.05 7.23 -46.53
C LEU A 280 10.98 7.26 -48.07
N PRO A 281 12.06 7.22 -48.88
CA PRO A 281 11.92 7.07 -50.33
C PRO A 281 11.14 5.80 -50.72
N ARG A 282 11.23 4.71 -49.93
CA ARG A 282 10.41 3.51 -50.12
C ARG A 282 8.95 3.71 -49.68
N LEU A 283 8.68 4.64 -48.77
CA LEU A 283 7.31 4.99 -48.37
C LEU A 283 6.62 5.90 -49.40
N ARG A 284 7.37 6.58 -50.27
CA ARG A 284 6.81 7.43 -51.34
C ARG A 284 6.09 6.62 -52.44
N SER A 285 6.41 5.34 -52.59
CA SER A 285 5.76 4.45 -53.57
C SER A 285 4.48 3.79 -53.06
N PHE A 286 4.14 3.95 -51.78
CA PHE A 286 2.87 3.42 -51.25
C PHE A 286 1.73 4.32 -51.69
N ASN A 287 0.70 3.72 -52.27
CA ASN A 287 -0.53 4.40 -52.59
C ASN A 287 -1.52 4.07 -51.48
N TYR A 288 -1.52 4.89 -50.43
CA TYR A 288 -2.35 4.69 -49.24
C TYR A 288 -3.83 4.47 -49.58
N THR A 289 -4.32 5.05 -50.68
CA THR A 289 -5.72 4.91 -51.10
C THR A 289 -6.01 3.53 -51.70
N SER A 290 -5.07 2.94 -52.47
CA SER A 290 -5.20 1.55 -52.94
C SER A 290 -4.84 0.52 -51.86
N ASP A 291 -3.85 0.84 -51.01
CA ASP A 291 -3.26 -0.10 -50.06
C ASP A 291 -4.08 -0.22 -48.76
N SER A 292 -4.92 0.78 -48.44
CA SER A 292 -5.87 0.73 -47.33
C SER A 292 -7.24 0.16 -47.70
N VAL A 293 -7.56 0.10 -49.00
CA VAL A 293 -8.83 -0.42 -49.50
C VAL A 293 -8.62 -1.85 -49.98
N TYR A 294 -8.69 -2.80 -49.04
CA TYR A 294 -8.78 -4.21 -49.39
C TYR A 294 -10.19 -4.53 -49.88
N ARG A 295 -10.35 -4.76 -51.19
CA ARG A 295 -11.56 -5.39 -51.73
C ARG A 295 -11.44 -6.89 -51.52
N LEU A 296 -11.97 -7.39 -50.40
CA LEU A 296 -12.06 -8.82 -50.13
C LEU A 296 -13.23 -9.40 -50.94
N GLU A 297 -13.04 -9.54 -52.24
CA GLU A 297 -14.09 -10.02 -53.16
C GLU A 297 -14.59 -11.41 -52.78
N GLU A 298 -13.72 -12.29 -52.28
CA GLU A 298 -14.11 -13.60 -51.74
C GLU A 298 -14.99 -13.49 -50.49
N LEU A 299 -14.71 -12.54 -49.59
CA LEU A 299 -15.55 -12.29 -48.42
C LEU A 299 -16.90 -11.70 -48.84
N ASN A 300 -16.91 -10.79 -49.81
CA ASN A 300 -18.14 -10.22 -50.36
C ASN A 300 -19.00 -11.29 -51.04
N ASN A 301 -18.37 -12.21 -51.80
CA ASN A 301 -19.03 -13.36 -52.40
C ASN A 301 -19.57 -14.30 -51.32
N PHE A 302 -18.78 -14.60 -50.28
CA PHE A 302 -19.22 -15.40 -49.15
C PHE A 302 -20.43 -14.78 -48.43
N ILE A 303 -20.42 -13.48 -48.16
CA ILE A 303 -21.55 -12.75 -47.54
C ILE A 303 -22.77 -12.77 -48.47
N GLY A 304 -22.59 -12.60 -49.78
CA GLY A 304 -23.66 -12.72 -50.77
C GLY A 304 -24.30 -14.11 -50.78
N LEU A 305 -23.50 -15.17 -50.59
CA LEU A 305 -23.99 -16.54 -50.46
C LEU A 305 -24.76 -16.80 -49.16
N ILE A 306 -24.51 -16.04 -48.08
CA ILE A 306 -25.30 -16.15 -46.84
C ILE A 306 -26.76 -15.79 -47.10
N SER A 307 -27.03 -14.76 -47.89
CA SER A 307 -28.39 -14.35 -48.26
C SER A 307 -29.14 -15.39 -49.10
N GLN A 308 -28.41 -16.32 -49.74
CA GLN A 308 -28.97 -17.41 -50.54
C GLN A 308 -29.16 -18.70 -49.75
N ARG A 309 -28.67 -18.78 -48.51
CA ARG A 309 -28.96 -19.89 -47.61
C ARG A 309 -30.42 -19.79 -47.19
N LYS A 310 -31.30 -20.49 -47.89
CA LYS A 310 -32.64 -20.80 -47.36
C LYS A 310 -32.43 -21.47 -45.99
N LEU A 311 -33.07 -20.92 -44.96
CA LEU A 311 -33.30 -21.63 -43.72
C LEU A 311 -34.03 -22.92 -44.11
N ASN A 312 -33.31 -24.04 -44.18
CA ASN A 312 -33.94 -25.34 -44.10
C ASN A 312 -34.62 -25.35 -42.73
N SER A 313 -35.93 -25.15 -42.75
CA SER A 313 -36.81 -25.51 -41.64
C SER A 313 -36.52 -26.96 -41.31
N TYR A 314 -35.72 -27.18 -40.28
CA TYR A 314 -35.72 -28.45 -39.60
C TYR A 314 -37.12 -28.59 -39.01
N GLU A 315 -37.95 -29.38 -39.70
CA GLU A 315 -39.10 -30.02 -39.07
C GLU A 315 -38.61 -30.65 -37.78
N THR A 316 -39.15 -30.15 -36.68
CA THR A 316 -39.02 -30.71 -35.35
C THR A 316 -39.51 -32.15 -35.38
N ASN A 317 -38.59 -33.12 -35.48
CA ASN A 317 -38.83 -34.43 -34.90
C ASN A 317 -38.68 -34.30 -33.39
N SER A 318 -39.79 -33.97 -32.75
CA SER A 318 -40.03 -34.24 -31.34
C SER A 318 -39.90 -35.75 -31.12
N ASN A 319 -38.74 -36.20 -30.67
CA ASN A 319 -38.52 -37.39 -29.83
C ASN A 319 -37.03 -37.74 -29.86
N GLN A 320 -36.27 -37.14 -28.95
CA GLN A 320 -34.99 -37.60 -28.37
C GLN A 320 -34.24 -36.34 -27.92
N PHE A 321 -34.37 -35.98 -26.65
CA PHE A 321 -33.37 -35.27 -25.81
C PHE A 321 -34.09 -34.89 -24.51
N THR A 322 -34.49 -35.92 -23.78
CA THR A 322 -34.79 -35.82 -22.36
C THR A 322 -33.75 -36.69 -21.67
N GLU A 323 -32.49 -36.26 -21.67
CA GLU A 323 -31.50 -36.80 -20.73
C GLU A 323 -30.28 -35.88 -20.64
N MET A 324 -29.82 -35.70 -19.41
CA MET A 324 -28.59 -35.03 -18.98
C MET A 324 -28.62 -33.51 -18.85
N ALA A 325 -29.51 -33.03 -17.98
CA ALA A 325 -29.14 -31.99 -17.04
C ALA A 325 -28.36 -32.63 -15.87
N SER A 326 -27.03 -32.63 -15.94
CA SER A 326 -26.12 -32.72 -14.79
C SER A 326 -24.68 -32.69 -15.28
N PHE A 327 -23.94 -31.63 -14.99
CA PHE A 327 -22.51 -31.74 -14.80
C PHE A 327 -22.15 -30.93 -13.56
N ASP A 328 -21.64 -31.67 -12.58
CA ASP A 328 -21.00 -31.21 -11.35
C ASP A 328 -19.80 -30.29 -11.62
#